data_AF-A0A800BW76-F1
#
_entry.id   AF-A0A800BW76-F1
#
_cell.length_a   1.000
_cell.length_b   1.000
_cell.length_c   1.000
_cell.angle_alpha   90.00
_cell.angle_beta   90.00
_cell.angle_gamma   90.00
#
_symmetry.space_group_name_H-M   'P 1'
#
loop_
_entity.id
_entity.type
_entity.pdbx_description
1 polymer ?
#
loop_
_entity_poly.entity_id
_entity_poly.type
_entity_poly.pdbx_seq_one_letter_code
_entity_poly.pdbx_strand_id
1 'polypeptide(L)'
;LFTTLFAPAMEQADMHVPESIWAQVAQLATSMLAMSMVILWVSMVLFARWWQSLLYAPGRFQQDFHRLSLPRQLAWLTGIVALAGLLIGPQQHGLISDLFAVLSAGLMFHGLAVIHALVERRQMSTNWLIATYVLLLLFPQMILLLALIALFDIWMDLRQRYAPPINEE
;
A
#
# COMPACT_ATOMS: atom_id res chain seq x y z
N LEU A 1 9.50 7.64 23.24
CA LEU A 1 10.63 7.93 22.33
C LEU A 1 10.45 9.28 21.64
N PHE A 2 9.37 9.50 20.88
CA PHE A 2 9.10 10.82 20.29
C PHE A 2 8.91 11.93 21.34
N THR A 3 7.98 11.75 22.28
CA THR A 3 7.74 12.70 23.39
C THR A 3 9.00 12.98 24.21
N THR A 4 9.75 11.94 24.57
CA THR A 4 10.98 12.06 25.37
C THR A 4 12.10 12.83 24.66
N LEU A 5 12.14 12.81 23.33
CA LEU A 5 13.18 13.52 22.55
C LEU A 5 12.78 14.97 22.22
N PHE A 6 11.50 15.21 21.93
CA PHE A 6 11.03 16.50 21.41
C PHE A 6 10.43 17.42 22.47
N ALA A 7 9.87 16.89 23.56
CA ALA A 7 9.35 17.70 24.66
C ALA A 7 10.37 18.72 25.21
N PRO A 8 11.63 18.35 25.54
CA PRO A 8 12.60 19.32 26.08
C PRO A 8 13.01 20.40 25.08
N ALA A 9 12.98 20.11 23.77
CA ALA A 9 13.29 21.10 22.72
C ALA A 9 12.15 22.12 22.54
N MET A 10 10.89 21.70 22.72
CA MET A 10 9.72 22.58 22.62
C MET A 10 9.55 23.47 23.85
N GLU A 11 9.88 22.95 25.04
CA GLU A 11 9.92 23.72 26.28
C GLU A 11 10.99 24.83 26.21
N GLN A 12 12.16 24.55 25.62
CA GLN A 12 13.18 25.56 25.34
C GLN A 12 12.72 26.63 24.33
N ALA A 13 11.78 26.29 23.44
CA ALA A 13 11.21 27.22 22.47
C ALA A 13 9.98 27.99 23.00
N ASP A 14 9.65 27.85 24.30
CA ASP A 14 8.45 28.40 24.95
C ASP A 14 7.13 27.98 24.26
N MET A 15 7.17 26.88 23.48
CA MET A 15 6.00 26.37 22.77
C MET A 15 5.21 25.40 23.65
N HIS A 16 4.12 25.90 24.21
CA HIS A 16 3.17 25.12 24.97
C HIS A 16 2.25 24.32 24.04
N VAL A 17 2.69 23.12 23.65
CA VAL A 17 1.89 22.20 22.84
C VAL A 17 0.97 21.37 23.74
N PRO A 18 -0.36 21.39 23.51
CA PRO A 18 -1.31 20.53 24.23
C PRO A 18 -0.90 19.05 24.23
N GLU A 19 -1.07 18.36 25.36
CA GLU A 19 -0.77 16.91 25.46
C GLU A 19 -1.50 16.06 24.41
N SER A 20 -2.70 16.49 23.99
CA SER A 20 -3.47 15.80 22.94
C SER A 20 -2.75 15.80 21.59
N ILE A 21 -2.00 16.85 21.26
CA ILE A 21 -1.22 16.91 20.01
C ILE A 21 -0.03 15.95 20.10
N TRP A 22 0.63 15.86 21.25
CA TRP A 22 1.72 14.91 21.46
C TRP A 22 1.27 13.46 21.30
N ALA A 23 0.11 13.11 21.85
CA ALA A 23 -0.48 11.78 21.70
C ALA A 23 -0.80 11.47 20.24
N GLN A 24 -1.44 12.40 19.52
CA GLN A 24 -1.77 12.24 18.09
C GLN A 24 -0.53 12.07 17.22
N VAL A 25 0.51 12.89 17.43
CA VAL A 25 1.75 12.82 16.66
C VAL A 25 2.49 11.50 16.93
N ALA A 26 2.58 11.07 18.19
CA ALA A 26 3.21 9.80 18.53
C ALA A 26 2.51 8.60 17.88
N GLN A 27 1.18 8.67 17.79
CA GLN A 27 0.37 7.63 17.18
C GLN A 27 0.49 7.60 15.66
N LEU A 28 0.41 8.76 15.00
CA LEU A 28 0.66 8.88 13.58
C LEU A 28 2.06 8.38 13.22
N ALA A 29 3.08 8.75 14.00
CA ALA A 29 4.45 8.29 13.80
C ALA A 29 4.57 6.75 13.86
N THR A 30 3.82 6.10 14.76
CA THR A 30 3.81 4.63 14.88
C THR A 30 3.23 3.98 13.63
N SER A 31 2.06 4.45 13.18
CA SER A 31 1.43 3.95 11.94
C SER A 31 2.31 4.15 10.71
N MET A 32 2.93 5.34 10.58
CA MET A 32 3.84 5.66 9.48
C MET A 32 5.08 4.79 9.49
N LEU A 33 5.66 4.53 10.66
CA LEU A 33 6.83 3.65 10.79
C LEU A 33 6.48 2.21 10.40
N ALA A 34 5.38 1.67 10.93
CA ALA A 34 4.95 0.30 10.63
C ALA A 34 4.67 0.12 9.14
N MET A 35 3.96 1.07 8.54
CA MET A 35 3.68 1.11 7.11
C MET A 35 4.97 1.19 6.27
N SER A 36 5.90 2.07 6.65
CA SER A 36 7.18 2.25 5.97
C SER A 36 8.03 0.98 6.02
N MET A 37 8.03 0.26 7.15
CA MET A 37 8.73 -1.03 7.27
C MET A 37 8.18 -2.07 6.29
N VAL A 38 6.85 -2.17 6.17
CA VAL A 38 6.21 -3.10 5.22
C VAL A 38 6.57 -2.75 3.78
N ILE A 39 6.46 -1.47 3.42
CA ILE A 39 6.82 -0.99 2.09
C ILE A 39 8.29 -1.30 1.79
N LEU A 40 9.19 -1.01 2.74
CA LEU A 40 10.62 -1.28 2.60
C LEU A 40 10.89 -2.78 2.40
N TRP A 41 10.36 -3.64 3.27
CA TRP A 41 10.62 -5.08 3.22
C TRP A 41 10.07 -5.72 1.94
N VAL A 42 8.84 -5.39 1.56
CA VAL A 42 8.26 -5.90 0.30
C VAL A 42 9.09 -5.39 -0.90
N SER A 43 9.50 -4.12 -0.90
CA SER A 43 10.34 -3.57 -1.96
C SER A 43 11.70 -4.27 -2.06
N MET A 44 12.33 -4.60 -0.93
CA MET A 44 13.59 -5.36 -0.90
C MET A 44 13.42 -6.76 -1.49
N VAL A 45 12.33 -7.46 -1.16
CA VAL A 45 12.02 -8.79 -1.72
C VAL A 45 11.78 -8.71 -3.22
N LEU A 46 11.00 -7.72 -3.67
CA LEU A 46 10.74 -7.50 -5.10
C LEU A 46 12.03 -7.16 -5.85
N PHE A 47 12.89 -6.31 -5.27
CA PHE A 47 14.18 -5.96 -5.83
C PHE A 47 15.09 -7.19 -5.94
N ALA A 48 15.17 -8.01 -4.89
CA ALA A 48 15.93 -9.25 -4.93
C ALA A 48 15.39 -10.21 -6.01
N ARG A 49 14.07 -10.32 -6.16
CA ARG A 49 13.44 -11.16 -7.18
C ARG A 49 13.66 -10.65 -8.60
N TRP A 50 13.68 -9.33 -8.78
CA TRP A 50 14.05 -8.69 -10.03
C TRP A 50 15.51 -8.98 -10.38
N TRP A 51 16.43 -8.77 -9.44
CA TRP A 51 17.85 -9.08 -9.61
C TRP A 51 18.07 -10.55 -9.96
N GLN A 52 17.39 -11.47 -9.27
CA GLN A 52 17.43 -12.89 -9.58
C GLN A 52 16.98 -13.17 -11.02
N SER A 53 15.91 -12.52 -11.49
CA SER A 53 15.43 -12.71 -12.86
C SER A 53 16.45 -12.24 -13.90
N LEU A 54 17.17 -11.15 -13.65
CA LEU A 54 18.20 -10.67 -14.57
C LEU A 54 19.34 -11.68 -14.78
N LEU A 55 19.71 -12.40 -13.71
CA LEU A 55 20.81 -13.38 -13.76
C LEU A 55 20.39 -14.74 -14.32
N TYR A 56 19.19 -15.22 -13.95
CA TYR A 56 18.81 -16.61 -14.20
C TYR A 56 17.67 -16.80 -15.21
N ALA A 57 16.82 -15.78 -15.41
CA ALA A 57 15.66 -15.87 -16.30
C ALA A 57 15.17 -14.47 -16.74
N PRO A 58 15.84 -13.82 -17.71
CA PRO A 58 15.53 -12.45 -18.11
C PRO A 58 14.05 -12.27 -18.46
N GLY A 59 13.44 -11.18 -17.96
CA GLY A 59 12.02 -10.85 -18.18
C GLY A 59 11.03 -11.61 -17.27
N ARG A 60 11.46 -12.65 -16.55
CA ARG A 60 10.58 -13.45 -15.69
C ARG A 60 9.95 -12.67 -14.54
N PHE A 61 10.64 -11.64 -14.02
CA PHE A 61 10.10 -10.79 -12.95
C PHE A 61 8.80 -10.10 -13.34
N GLN A 62 8.69 -9.60 -14.58
CA GLN A 62 7.46 -8.95 -15.04
C GLN A 62 6.26 -9.91 -14.95
N GLN A 63 6.42 -11.14 -15.43
CA GLN A 63 5.36 -12.15 -15.39
C GLN A 63 4.99 -12.52 -13.95
N ASP A 64 5.98 -12.69 -13.08
CA ASP A 64 5.77 -13.02 -11.67
C ASP A 64 5.09 -11.87 -10.92
N PHE A 65 5.50 -10.62 -11.18
CA PHE A 65 4.88 -9.42 -10.61
C PHE A 65 3.44 -9.23 -11.10
N HIS A 66 3.16 -9.40 -12.40
CA HIS A 66 1.80 -9.28 -12.96
C HIS A 66 0.83 -10.33 -12.39
N ARG A 67 1.36 -11.46 -11.91
CA ARG A 67 0.61 -12.54 -11.24
C ARG A 67 0.53 -12.38 -9.73
N LEU A 68 1.22 -11.41 -9.15
CA LEU A 68 1.13 -11.13 -7.71
C LEU A 68 -0.33 -10.94 -7.33
N SER A 69 -0.76 -11.72 -6.34
CA SER A 69 -2.11 -11.67 -5.80
C SER A 69 -2.04 -12.03 -4.33
N LEU A 70 -2.67 -11.23 -3.49
CA LEU A 70 -2.79 -11.57 -2.08
C LEU A 70 -3.95 -12.55 -1.86
N PRO A 71 -3.83 -13.45 -0.87
CA PRO A 71 -4.88 -14.40 -0.52
C PRO A 71 -6.15 -13.69 -0.04
N ARG A 72 -7.31 -14.28 -0.33
CA ARG A 72 -8.63 -13.74 0.03
C ARG A 72 -8.81 -13.49 1.53
N GLN A 73 -8.11 -14.25 2.36
CA GLN A 73 -8.08 -14.08 3.82
C GLN A 73 -7.58 -12.69 4.22
N LEU A 74 -6.56 -12.15 3.54
CA LEU A 74 -6.06 -10.81 3.81
C LEU A 74 -7.06 -9.73 3.38
N ALA A 75 -7.80 -9.97 2.30
CA ALA A 75 -8.86 -9.07 1.86
C ALA A 75 -10.00 -9.00 2.88
N TRP A 76 -10.44 -10.15 3.39
CA TRP A 76 -11.43 -10.22 4.47
C TRP A 76 -10.94 -9.56 5.74
N LEU A 77 -9.70 -9.84 6.17
CA LEU A 77 -9.10 -9.20 7.33
C LEU A 77 -9.08 -7.68 7.19
N THR A 78 -8.66 -7.17 6.03
CA THR A 78 -8.64 -5.73 5.75
C THR A 78 -10.05 -5.13 5.82
N GLY A 79 -11.06 -5.80 5.25
CA GLY A 79 -12.45 -5.36 5.33
C GLY A 79 -13.00 -5.33 6.76
N ILE A 80 -12.68 -6.35 7.57
CA ILE A 80 -13.08 -6.42 8.98
C ILE A 80 -12.41 -5.29 9.77
N VAL A 81 -11.11 -5.07 9.59
CA VAL A 81 -10.36 -4.00 10.26
C VAL A 81 -10.89 -2.62 9.85
N ALA A 82 -11.19 -2.42 8.57
CA ALA A 82 -11.78 -1.19 8.07
C ALA A 82 -13.17 -0.92 8.69
N LEU A 83 -14.02 -1.95 8.74
CA LEU A 83 -15.35 -1.84 9.35
C LEU A 83 -15.25 -1.56 10.86
N ALA A 84 -14.35 -2.24 11.56
CA ALA A 84 -14.10 -2.00 12.99
C ALA A 84 -13.67 -0.54 13.24
N GLY A 85 -12.76 -0.01 12.40
CA GLY A 85 -12.35 1.39 12.47
C GLY A 85 -13.50 2.37 12.28
N LEU A 86 -14.42 2.09 11.34
CA LEU A 86 -15.60 2.92 11.11
C LEU A 86 -16.57 2.92 12.31
N LEU A 87 -16.76 1.76 12.95
CA LEU A 87 -17.68 1.59 14.08
C LEU A 87 -17.17 2.26 15.37
N ILE A 88 -15.86 2.23 15.60
CA ILE A 88 -15.23 2.83 16.79
C ILE A 88 -15.14 4.35 16.65
N GLY A 89 -15.07 4.85 15.42
CA GLY A 89 -15.05 6.27 15.10
C GLY A 89 -13.64 6.88 15.10
N PRO A 90 -13.49 8.07 14.50
CA PRO A 90 -12.20 8.66 14.18
C PRO A 90 -11.39 9.13 15.39
N GLN A 91 -12.00 9.18 16.58
CA GLN A 91 -11.37 9.70 17.79
C GLN A 91 -10.46 8.66 18.47
N GLN A 92 -10.65 7.37 18.19
CA GLN A 92 -9.82 6.30 18.76
C GLN A 92 -8.82 5.81 17.72
N HIS A 93 -7.72 6.54 17.60
CA HIS A 93 -6.55 6.02 16.93
C HIS A 93 -5.94 4.92 17.81
N GLY A 94 -5.42 3.84 17.22
CA GLY A 94 -4.95 2.68 17.98
C GLY A 94 -4.47 1.54 17.10
N LEU A 95 -4.39 0.33 17.66
CA LEU A 95 -3.97 -0.87 16.95
C LEU A 95 -4.75 -1.10 15.65
N ILE A 96 -6.05 -0.75 15.63
CA ILE A 96 -6.90 -0.92 14.44
C ILE A 96 -6.48 0.01 13.30
N SER A 97 -6.16 1.28 13.58
CA SER A 97 -5.65 2.19 12.56
C SER A 97 -4.28 1.77 12.04
N ASP A 98 -3.42 1.27 12.93
CA ASP A 98 -2.08 0.80 12.56
C ASP A 98 -2.16 -0.45 11.69
N LEU A 99 -3.01 -1.41 12.06
CA LEU A 99 -3.29 -2.61 11.26
C LEU A 99 -3.87 -2.24 9.90
N PHE A 100 -4.81 -1.30 9.85
CA PHE A 100 -5.40 -0.85 8.60
C PHE A 100 -4.35 -0.22 7.67
N ALA A 101 -3.48 0.63 8.21
CA ALA A 101 -2.39 1.25 7.45
C ALA A 101 -1.42 0.20 6.89
N VAL A 102 -1.02 -0.78 7.71
CA VAL A 102 -0.13 -1.88 7.32
C VAL A 102 -0.74 -2.76 6.24
N LEU A 103 -2.01 -3.18 6.41
CA LEU A 103 -2.71 -4.01 5.44
C LEU A 103 -2.90 -3.27 4.10
N SER A 104 -3.21 -1.98 4.16
CA SER A 104 -3.34 -1.12 2.97
C SER A 104 -2.01 -0.99 2.23
N ALA A 105 -0.89 -0.81 2.94
CA ALA A 105 0.44 -0.79 2.34
C ALA A 105 0.78 -2.11 1.63
N GLY A 106 0.41 -3.25 2.21
CA GLY A 106 0.60 -4.55 1.57
C GLY A 106 -0.25 -4.71 0.31
N LEU A 107 -1.55 -4.40 0.41
CA LEU A 107 -2.49 -4.47 -0.72
C LEU A 107 -2.14 -3.50 -1.85
N MET A 108 -1.51 -2.37 -1.56
CA MET A 108 -1.01 -1.44 -2.58
C MET A 108 -0.11 -2.13 -3.61
N PHE A 109 0.77 -3.06 -3.21
CA PHE A 109 1.64 -3.78 -4.15
C PHE A 109 0.85 -4.71 -5.07
N HIS A 110 -0.20 -5.36 -4.59
CA HIS A 110 -1.13 -6.11 -5.43
C HIS A 110 -1.87 -5.15 -6.37
N GLY A 111 -2.33 -3.99 -5.91
CA GLY A 111 -2.94 -2.97 -6.75
C GLY A 111 -2.02 -2.50 -7.87
N LEU A 112 -0.73 -2.27 -7.58
CA LEU A 112 0.29 -1.95 -8.58
C LEU A 112 0.45 -3.08 -9.59
N ALA A 113 0.52 -4.33 -9.14
CA ALA A 113 0.60 -5.50 -10.03
C ALA A 113 -0.60 -5.58 -10.99
N VAL A 114 -1.81 -5.26 -10.52
CA VAL A 114 -3.03 -5.20 -11.34
C VAL A 114 -2.92 -4.11 -12.41
N ILE A 115 -2.48 -2.90 -12.04
CA ILE A 115 -2.31 -1.80 -13.01
C ILE A 115 -1.27 -2.18 -14.07
N HIS A 116 -0.12 -2.73 -13.68
CA HIS A 116 0.92 -3.15 -14.63
C HIS A 116 0.41 -4.24 -15.57
N ALA A 117 -0.27 -5.26 -15.03
CA ALA A 117 -0.86 -6.32 -15.83
C ALA A 117 -1.93 -5.79 -16.79
N LEU A 118 -2.77 -4.83 -16.36
CA LEU A 118 -3.83 -4.28 -17.20
C LEU A 118 -3.25 -3.40 -18.31
N VAL A 119 -2.26 -2.55 -18.01
CA VAL A 119 -1.59 -1.70 -19.01
C VAL A 119 -1.00 -2.56 -20.13
N GLU A 120 -0.33 -3.66 -19.79
CA GLU A 120 0.21 -4.60 -20.79
C GLU A 120 -0.91 -5.32 -21.57
N ARG A 121 -1.86 -5.95 -20.86
CA ARG A 121 -2.94 -6.74 -21.50
C ARG A 121 -3.83 -5.91 -22.41
N ARG A 122 -4.04 -4.64 -22.09
CA ARG A 122 -4.88 -3.70 -22.86
C ARG A 122 -4.08 -2.87 -23.85
N GLN A 123 -2.77 -3.09 -23.98
CA GLN A 123 -1.90 -2.30 -24.86
C GLN A 123 -2.05 -0.78 -24.61
N MET A 124 -2.19 -0.40 -23.33
CA MET A 124 -2.35 1.01 -22.94
C MET A 124 -1.01 1.73 -22.98
N SER A 125 -1.05 3.05 -23.13
CA SER A 125 0.16 3.87 -23.05
C SER A 125 0.85 3.75 -21.69
N THR A 126 2.19 3.72 -21.70
CA THR A 126 3.05 3.78 -20.52
C THR A 126 2.77 5.02 -19.64
N ASN A 127 2.15 6.07 -20.20
CA ASN A 127 1.74 7.26 -19.46
C ASN A 127 0.83 6.96 -18.26
N TRP A 128 0.04 5.87 -18.31
CA TRP A 128 -0.77 5.43 -17.16
C TRP A 128 0.07 4.98 -15.97
N LEU A 129 1.22 4.34 -16.21
CA LEU A 129 2.15 3.96 -15.16
C LEU A 129 2.84 5.20 -14.60
N ILE A 130 3.30 6.11 -15.47
CA ILE A 130 3.91 7.39 -15.05
C ILE A 130 2.94 8.16 -14.14
N ALA A 131 1.69 8.33 -14.57
CA ALA A 131 0.67 9.00 -13.78
C ALA A 131 0.45 8.30 -12.42
N THR A 132 0.37 6.97 -12.41
CA THR A 132 0.19 6.19 -11.18
C THR A 132 1.33 6.44 -10.18
N TYR A 133 2.58 6.42 -10.63
CA TYR A 133 3.74 6.65 -9.76
C TYR A 133 3.87 8.11 -9.31
N VAL A 134 3.58 9.08 -10.19
CA VAL A 134 3.55 10.50 -9.82
C VAL A 134 2.47 10.76 -8.78
N LEU A 135 1.27 10.21 -8.97
CA LEU A 135 0.19 10.33 -7.99
C LEU A 135 0.54 9.63 -6.67
N LEU A 136 1.19 8.47 -6.73
CA LEU A 136 1.64 7.76 -5.53
C LEU A 136 2.68 8.56 -4.74
N LEU A 137 3.59 9.27 -5.43
CA LEU A 137 4.60 10.11 -4.81
C LEU A 137 4.02 11.39 -4.21
N LEU A 138 3.12 12.06 -4.93
CA LEU A 138 2.55 13.35 -4.50
C LEU A 138 1.41 13.19 -3.49
N PHE A 139 0.65 12.10 -3.59
CA PHE A 139 -0.56 11.85 -2.81
C PHE A 139 -0.49 10.48 -2.13
N PRO A 140 -0.09 10.41 -0.85
CA PRO A 140 -0.08 9.17 -0.08
C PRO A 140 -1.43 8.44 -0.04
N GLN A 141 -2.53 9.17 -0.25
CA GLN A 141 -3.88 8.61 -0.38
C GLN A 141 -4.02 7.61 -1.54
N MET A 142 -3.14 7.68 -2.55
CA MET A 142 -3.10 6.73 -3.65
C MET A 142 -2.86 5.29 -3.19
N ILE A 143 -2.23 5.10 -2.03
CA ILE A 143 -2.04 3.78 -1.40
C ILE A 143 -3.39 3.12 -1.12
N LEU A 144 -4.36 3.88 -0.60
CA LEU A 144 -5.70 3.37 -0.33
C LEU A 144 -6.45 3.05 -1.62
N LEU A 145 -6.28 3.87 -2.67
CA LEU A 145 -6.88 3.61 -3.98
C LEU A 145 -6.32 2.32 -4.61
N LEU A 146 -5.00 2.11 -4.53
CA LEU A 146 -4.37 0.87 -4.99
C LEU A 146 -4.81 -0.33 -4.16
N ALA A 147 -4.94 -0.18 -2.84
CA ALA A 147 -5.46 -1.23 -1.99
C ALA A 147 -6.89 -1.60 -2.36
N LEU A 148 -7.73 -0.61 -2.69
CA LEU A 148 -9.09 -0.84 -3.17
C LEU A 148 -9.12 -1.57 -4.52
N ILE A 149 -8.22 -1.23 -5.45
CA ILE A 149 -8.07 -1.96 -6.71
C ILE A 149 -7.69 -3.42 -6.45
N ALA A 150 -6.75 -3.69 -5.54
CA ALA A 150 -6.36 -5.03 -5.16
C ALA A 150 -7.53 -5.83 -4.59
N LEU A 151 -8.28 -5.22 -3.67
CA LEU A 151 -9.51 -5.77 -3.11
C LEU A 151 -10.49 -6.15 -4.22
N PHE A 152 -10.80 -5.24 -5.14
CA PHE A 152 -11.67 -5.55 -6.28
C PHE A 152 -11.13 -6.67 -7.17
N ASP A 153 -9.83 -6.74 -7.42
CA ASP A 153 -9.20 -7.84 -8.17
C ASP A 153 -9.38 -9.20 -7.48
N ILE A 154 -9.29 -9.27 -6.15
CA ILE A 154 -9.49 -10.50 -5.37
C ILE A 154 -10.91 -11.06 -5.50
N TRP A 155 -11.92 -10.20 -5.63
CA TRP A 155 -13.32 -10.63 -5.71
C TRP A 155 -13.87 -10.75 -7.13
N MET A 156 -13.45 -9.87 -8.04
CA MET A 156 -14.00 -9.77 -9.39
C MET A 156 -13.04 -10.26 -10.48
N ASP A 157 -11.80 -10.61 -10.13
CA ASP A 157 -10.74 -10.97 -11.06
C ASP A 157 -10.65 -9.99 -12.24
N LEU A 158 -10.30 -8.75 -11.92
CA LEU A 158 -10.27 -7.64 -12.89
C LEU A 158 -9.34 -7.98 -14.06
N ARG A 159 -8.23 -8.67 -13.78
CA ARG A 159 -7.25 -9.09 -14.77
C ARG A 159 -7.85 -10.04 -15.82
N GLN A 160 -8.71 -10.98 -15.43
CA GLN A 160 -9.40 -11.87 -16.39
C GLN A 160 -10.57 -11.17 -17.06
N ARG A 161 -11.41 -10.49 -16.29
CA ARG A 161 -12.64 -9.86 -16.78
C ARG A 161 -12.38 -8.79 -17.83
N TYR A 162 -11.24 -8.11 -17.71
CA TYR A 162 -10.80 -7.11 -18.65
C TYR A 162 -9.65 -7.58 -19.54
N ALA A 163 -9.44 -8.89 -19.72
CA ALA A 163 -8.59 -9.36 -20.81
C ALA A 163 -9.29 -9.10 -22.16
N PRO A 164 -8.56 -8.73 -23.23
CA PRO A 164 -9.12 -8.75 -24.58
C PRO A 164 -9.61 -10.18 -24.92
N PRO A 165 -10.68 -10.33 -25.71
CA PRO A 165 -11.15 -11.64 -26.12
C PRO A 165 -10.02 -12.40 -26.82
N ILE A 166 -9.93 -13.71 -26.56
CA ILE A 166 -9.02 -14.59 -27.28
C ILE A 166 -9.55 -14.65 -28.71
N ASN A 167 -8.81 -14.07 -29.66
CA ASN A 167 -9.07 -14.33 -31.07
C ASN A 167 -8.63 -15.77 -31.33
N GLU A 168 -9.57 -16.70 -31.38
CA GLU A 168 -9.33 -18.01 -31.98
C GLU A 168 -9.18 -17.79 -33.49
N GLU A 169 -7.93 -17.72 -33.96
CA GLU A 169 -7.59 -17.90 -35.38
C GLU A 169 -7.50 -19.38 -35.72
#